data_AF-A0A3N5L2B6-F1
#
_entry.id   AF-A0A3N5L2B6-F1
#
_cell.length_a   1.000
_cell.length_b   1.000
_cell.length_c   1.000
_cell.angle_alpha   90.00
_cell.angle_beta   90.00
_cell.angle_gamma   90.00
#
_symmetry.space_group_name_H-M   'P 1'
#
loop_
_entity.id
_entity.type
_entity.pdbx_description
1 polymer ?
#
loop_
_entity_poly.entity_id
_entity_poly.type
_entity_poly.pdbx_seq_one_letter_code
_entity_poly.pdbx_strand_id
1 'polypeptide(L)'
;MNTYKYKDQQYRLKDNNLELLRLAAPVLIKYRKLLHEYTKDIDLTEFEYYKSRINELKTAIGQLIDGGDDEKVKELTNQLNIAENEFCQNTELQSLISLYSDCEGLVLLELIADIDFIKPFIKRILIGDTSKLNFEDNEILKLIREAVSDFFIITGRSRFISAA
;
A
#
# COMPACT_ATOMS: atom_id res chain seq x y z
N MET A 1 15.58 1.58 9.39
CA MET A 1 14.35 1.28 10.16
C MET A 1 13.99 2.48 11.00
N ASN A 2 12.75 2.93 10.91
CA ASN A 2 12.25 4.06 11.67
C ASN A 2 12.21 3.73 13.17
N THR A 3 12.41 4.75 14.01
CA THR A 3 12.25 4.66 15.46
C THR A 3 11.02 5.47 15.84
N TYR A 4 10.06 4.83 16.50
CA TYR A 4 8.84 5.46 16.99
C TYR A 4 9.05 5.90 18.43
N LYS A 5 8.54 7.07 18.79
CA LYS A 5 8.58 7.58 20.17
C LYS A 5 7.19 7.57 20.77
N TYR A 6 7.09 7.11 22.00
CA TYR A 6 5.88 7.25 22.82
C TYR A 6 6.31 7.57 24.24
N LYS A 7 5.97 8.79 24.70
CA LYS A 7 6.52 9.38 25.93
C LYS A 7 8.05 9.31 25.91
N ASP A 8 8.67 8.87 27.00
CA ASP A 8 10.13 8.73 27.12
C ASP A 8 10.66 7.41 26.54
N GLN A 9 9.83 6.61 25.88
CA GLN A 9 10.19 5.30 25.33
C GLN A 9 10.41 5.35 23.82
N GLN A 10 11.35 4.52 23.35
CA GLN A 10 11.63 4.32 21.94
C GLN A 10 11.28 2.90 21.51
N TYR A 11 10.66 2.79 20.35
CA TYR A 11 10.23 1.55 19.74
C TYR A 11 10.75 1.45 18.32
N ARG A 12 10.97 0.24 17.83
CA ARG A 12 11.29 -0.02 16.42
C ARG A 12 10.47 -1.19 15.93
N LEU A 13 10.20 -1.26 14.63
CA LEU A 13 9.64 -2.49 14.06
C LEU A 13 10.65 -3.64 14.20
N LYS A 14 10.19 -4.88 14.25
CA LYS A 14 11.04 -6.05 14.03
C LYS A 14 11.55 -6.09 12.58
N ASP A 15 12.66 -6.78 12.37
CA ASP A 15 13.20 -7.03 11.04
C ASP A 15 12.22 -7.81 10.16
N ASN A 16 12.28 -7.57 8.85
CA ASN A 16 11.46 -8.26 7.87
C ASN A 16 11.93 -9.71 7.67
N ASN A 17 11.49 -10.60 8.55
CA ASN A 17 11.84 -12.01 8.55
C ASN A 17 10.58 -12.90 8.59
N LEU A 18 10.79 -14.21 8.50
CA LEU A 18 9.70 -15.20 8.54
C LEU A 18 8.88 -15.11 9.83
N GLU A 19 9.49 -14.72 10.95
CA GLU A 19 8.76 -14.52 12.21
C GLU A 19 7.78 -13.35 12.10
N LEU A 20 8.23 -12.20 11.57
CA LEU A 20 7.36 -11.04 11.35
C LEU A 20 6.22 -11.38 10.39
N LEU A 21 6.49 -12.08 9.28
CA LEU A 21 5.46 -12.52 8.33
C LEU A 21 4.44 -13.49 8.95
N ARG A 22 4.89 -14.40 9.83
CA ARG A 22 3.99 -15.29 10.57
C ARG A 22 3.09 -14.51 11.54
N LEU A 23 3.65 -13.52 12.24
CA LEU A 23 2.92 -12.64 13.15
C LEU A 23 1.97 -11.70 12.40
N ALA A 24 2.32 -11.35 11.15
CA ALA A 24 1.58 -10.48 10.25
C ALA A 24 0.31 -11.12 9.68
N ALA A 25 0.32 -12.44 9.47
CA ALA A 25 -0.71 -13.13 8.69
C ALA A 25 -2.15 -12.83 9.15
N PRO A 26 -2.50 -12.83 10.45
CA PRO A 26 -3.86 -12.50 10.89
C PRO A 26 -4.29 -11.08 10.50
N VAL A 27 -3.39 -10.10 10.62
CA VAL A 27 -3.65 -8.69 10.25
C VAL A 27 -3.83 -8.56 8.76
N LEU A 28 -2.96 -9.19 7.96
CA LEU A 28 -3.08 -9.16 6.50
C LEU A 28 -4.37 -9.84 6.02
N ILE A 29 -4.80 -10.93 6.66
CA ILE A 29 -6.06 -11.60 6.34
C ILE A 29 -7.24 -10.70 6.68
N LYS A 30 -7.26 -10.09 7.89
CA LYS A 30 -8.34 -9.19 8.30
C LYS A 30 -8.41 -7.95 7.38
N TYR A 31 -7.27 -7.35 7.08
CA TYR A 31 -7.16 -6.25 6.11
C TYR A 31 -7.76 -6.61 4.76
N ARG A 32 -7.37 -7.74 4.18
CA ARG A 32 -7.88 -8.17 2.86
C ARG A 32 -9.37 -8.44 2.85
N LYS A 33 -9.91 -9.02 3.93
CA LYS A 33 -11.35 -9.27 4.06
C LYS A 33 -12.14 -7.97 4.11
N LEU A 34 -11.73 -7.04 4.97
CA LEU A 34 -12.36 -5.72 5.08
C LEU A 34 -12.22 -4.93 3.78
N LEU A 35 -11.04 -4.93 3.15
CA LEU A 35 -10.83 -4.27 1.87
C LEU A 35 -11.77 -4.82 0.80
N HIS A 36 -11.88 -6.15 0.68
CA HIS A 36 -12.83 -6.75 -0.24
C HIS A 36 -14.26 -6.33 0.06
N GLU A 37 -14.69 -6.36 1.31
CA GLU A 37 -16.04 -5.96 1.72
C GLU A 37 -16.35 -4.50 1.34
N TYR A 38 -15.39 -3.59 1.52
CA TYR A 38 -15.53 -2.16 1.26
C TYR A 38 -15.43 -1.79 -0.22
N THR A 39 -14.81 -2.64 -1.04
CA THR A 39 -14.49 -2.32 -2.45
C THR A 39 -15.16 -3.24 -3.47
N LYS A 40 -15.91 -4.27 -3.02
CA LYS A 40 -16.55 -5.26 -3.90
C LYS A 40 -17.45 -4.67 -4.99
N ASP A 41 -18.01 -3.48 -4.76
CA ASP A 41 -18.94 -2.80 -5.67
C ASP A 41 -18.23 -1.73 -6.53
N ILE A 42 -16.91 -1.58 -6.40
CA ILE A 42 -16.10 -0.66 -7.20
C ILE A 42 -15.56 -1.43 -8.41
N ASP A 43 -16.00 -1.06 -9.61
CA ASP A 43 -15.46 -1.62 -10.86
C ASP A 43 -14.15 -0.94 -11.24
N LEU A 44 -13.04 -1.66 -11.09
CA LEU A 44 -11.70 -1.21 -11.48
C LEU A 44 -11.21 -1.85 -12.80
N THR A 45 -12.11 -2.42 -13.60
CA THR A 45 -11.74 -3.07 -14.87
C THR A 45 -11.05 -2.11 -15.83
N GLU A 46 -11.58 -0.89 -15.96
CA GLU A 46 -10.99 0.14 -16.82
C GLU A 46 -9.62 0.61 -16.28
N PHE A 47 -9.46 0.70 -14.96
CA PHE A 47 -8.17 1.02 -14.33
C PHE A 47 -7.11 -0.03 -14.67
N GLU A 48 -7.45 -1.32 -14.51
CA GLU A 48 -6.52 -2.40 -14.82
C GLU A 48 -6.20 -2.50 -16.32
N TYR A 49 -7.15 -2.14 -17.20
CA TYR A 49 -6.90 -2.01 -18.63
C TYR A 49 -5.81 -0.96 -18.94
N TYR A 50 -5.99 0.29 -18.48
CA TYR A 50 -5.00 1.34 -18.71
C TYR A 50 -3.65 1.01 -18.11
N LYS A 51 -3.65 0.48 -16.89
CA LYS A 51 -2.43 0.05 -16.19
C LYS A 51 -1.67 -1.04 -16.96
N SER A 52 -2.36 -2.07 -17.46
CA SER A 52 -1.75 -3.11 -18.30
C SER A 52 -1.19 -2.50 -19.58
N ARG A 53 -1.99 -1.68 -20.27
CA ARG A 53 -1.60 -1.06 -21.54
C ARG A 53 -0.37 -0.17 -21.42
N ILE A 54 -0.34 0.69 -20.40
CA ILE A 54 0.80 1.57 -20.10
C ILE A 54 2.05 0.74 -19.79
N ASN A 55 1.92 -0.33 -19.01
CA ASN A 55 3.06 -1.19 -18.65
C ASN A 55 3.59 -1.99 -19.85
N GLU A 56 2.71 -2.50 -20.71
CA GLU A 56 3.07 -3.16 -21.97
C GLU A 56 3.84 -2.21 -22.90
N LEU A 57 3.36 -0.97 -23.06
CA LEU A 57 4.02 0.05 -23.87
C LEU A 57 5.40 0.41 -23.30
N LYS A 58 5.52 0.62 -21.99
CA LYS A 58 6.82 0.86 -21.32
C LYS A 58 7.79 -0.30 -21.51
N THR A 59 7.31 -1.54 -21.38
CA THR A 59 8.11 -2.74 -21.58
C THR A 59 8.59 -2.85 -23.03
N ALA A 60 7.70 -2.64 -24.00
CA ALA A 60 8.03 -2.69 -25.42
C ALA A 60 9.05 -1.61 -25.83
N ILE A 61 8.89 -0.38 -25.32
CA ILE A 61 9.86 0.71 -25.52
C ILE A 61 11.23 0.31 -24.97
N GLY A 62 11.29 -0.20 -23.73
CA GLY A 62 12.53 -0.64 -23.11
C GLY A 62 13.27 -1.71 -23.92
N GLN A 63 12.53 -2.68 -24.48
CA GLN A 63 13.11 -3.73 -25.34
C GLN A 63 13.63 -3.21 -26.69
N LEU A 64 13.03 -2.15 -27.23
CA LEU A 64 13.40 -1.60 -28.55
C LEU A 64 14.53 -0.57 -28.49
N ILE A 65 14.69 0.13 -27.35
CA ILE A 65 15.84 1.01 -27.11
C ILE A 65 17.15 0.23 -27.23
N ASP A 66 17.18 -1.02 -26.75
CA ASP A 66 18.35 -1.91 -26.87
C ASP A 66 18.56 -2.43 -28.32
N GLY A 67 17.53 -2.35 -29.16
CA GLY A 67 17.53 -2.86 -30.54
C GLY A 67 17.79 -1.82 -31.64
N GLY A 68 17.72 -0.52 -31.34
CA GLY A 68 18.08 0.57 -32.25
C GLY A 68 17.04 0.96 -33.32
N ASP A 69 15.75 0.67 -33.11
CA ASP A 69 14.65 1.04 -34.02
C ASP A 69 13.96 2.34 -33.57
N ASP A 70 14.60 3.48 -33.85
CA ASP A 70 14.18 4.81 -33.37
C ASP A 70 12.79 5.25 -33.83
N GLU A 71 12.34 4.81 -35.02
CA GLU A 71 11.03 5.19 -35.56
C GLU A 71 9.92 4.48 -34.78
N LYS A 72 10.11 3.19 -34.51
CA LYS A 72 9.16 2.40 -33.72
C LYS A 72 9.13 2.80 -32.25
N VAL A 73 10.28 3.17 -31.69
CA VAL A 73 10.36 3.75 -30.33
C VAL A 73 9.54 5.03 -30.25
N LYS A 74 9.65 5.93 -31.23
CA LYS A 74 8.85 7.16 -31.28
C LYS A 74 7.35 6.87 -31.39
N GLU A 75 6.95 5.93 -32.23
CA GLU A 75 5.55 5.53 -32.37
C GLU A 75 4.96 5.04 -31.05
N LEU A 76 5.63 4.10 -30.39
CA LEU A 76 5.18 3.54 -29.11
C LEU A 76 5.18 4.59 -27.99
N THR A 77 6.16 5.51 -28.00
CA THR A 77 6.19 6.63 -27.05
C THR A 77 4.98 7.54 -27.24
N ASN A 78 4.57 7.80 -28.48
CA ASN A 78 3.36 8.57 -28.74
C ASN A 78 2.10 7.84 -28.25
N GLN A 79 2.00 6.53 -28.50
CA GLN A 79 0.89 5.71 -27.97
C GLN A 79 0.86 5.68 -26.43
N LEU A 80 2.03 5.64 -25.79
CA LEU A 80 2.16 5.71 -24.34
C LEU A 80 1.63 7.04 -23.81
N ASN A 81 2.04 8.16 -24.41
CA ASN A 81 1.57 9.48 -24.01
C ASN A 81 0.04 9.63 -24.19
N ILE A 82 -0.52 9.07 -25.27
CA ILE A 82 -1.98 9.07 -25.48
C ILE A 82 -2.67 8.28 -24.36
N ALA A 83 -2.22 7.05 -24.08
CA ALA A 83 -2.82 6.21 -23.04
C ALA A 83 -2.68 6.81 -21.64
N GLU A 84 -1.54 7.43 -21.31
CA GLU A 84 -1.33 8.13 -20.03
C GLU A 84 -2.24 9.36 -19.93
N ASN A 85 -2.44 10.11 -21.02
CA ASN A 85 -3.35 11.26 -21.03
C ASN A 85 -4.81 10.84 -20.89
N GLU A 86 -5.27 9.82 -21.63
CA GLU A 86 -6.62 9.28 -21.51
C GLU A 86 -6.89 8.79 -20.09
N PHE A 87 -5.94 8.07 -19.51
CA PHE A 87 -6.01 7.62 -18.12
C PHE A 87 -6.13 8.80 -17.14
N CYS A 88 -5.28 9.83 -17.28
CA CYS A 88 -5.27 10.98 -16.37
C CYS A 88 -6.51 11.88 -16.51
N GLN A 89 -7.04 12.01 -17.73
CA GLN A 89 -8.17 12.90 -18.03
C GLN A 89 -9.54 12.24 -17.80
N ASN A 90 -9.60 10.91 -17.66
CA ASN A 90 -10.85 10.22 -17.33
C ASN A 90 -11.26 10.51 -15.88
N THR A 91 -12.08 11.55 -15.68
CA THR A 91 -12.54 12.00 -14.35
C THR A 91 -13.34 10.96 -13.59
N GLU A 92 -14.10 10.11 -14.29
CA GLU A 92 -14.88 9.04 -13.66
C GLU A 92 -13.94 7.97 -13.09
N LEU A 93 -12.96 7.54 -13.89
CA LEU A 93 -11.93 6.61 -13.46
C LEU A 93 -11.11 7.14 -12.28
N GLN A 94 -10.70 8.41 -12.33
CA GLN A 94 -9.98 9.05 -11.21
C GLN A 94 -10.85 9.12 -9.94
N SER A 95 -12.16 9.32 -10.09
CA SER A 95 -13.10 9.30 -8.95
C SER A 95 -13.22 7.91 -8.33
N LEU A 96 -13.25 6.85 -9.14
CA LEU A 96 -13.26 5.46 -8.66
C LEU A 96 -11.95 5.10 -7.95
N ILE A 97 -10.81 5.53 -8.47
CA ILE A 97 -9.49 5.35 -7.82
C ILE A 97 -9.46 6.06 -6.46
N SER A 98 -9.98 7.30 -6.40
CA SER A 98 -10.08 8.05 -5.15
C SER A 98 -10.98 7.33 -4.14
N LEU A 99 -12.15 6.87 -4.58
CA LEU A 99 -13.08 6.12 -3.74
C LEU A 99 -12.43 4.83 -3.19
N TYR A 100 -11.71 4.09 -4.03
CA TYR A 100 -10.98 2.91 -3.60
C TYR A 100 -9.91 3.25 -2.55
N SER A 101 -9.16 4.33 -2.75
CA SER A 101 -8.17 4.82 -1.78
C SER A 101 -8.81 5.23 -0.45
N ASP A 102 -9.99 5.86 -0.48
CA ASP A 102 -10.74 6.22 0.73
C ASP A 102 -11.20 4.96 1.47
N CYS A 103 -11.65 3.93 0.75
CA CYS A 103 -11.96 2.62 1.32
C CYS A 103 -10.73 1.97 1.98
N GLU A 104 -9.54 2.03 1.37
CA GLU A 104 -8.31 1.56 2.02
C GLU A 104 -8.03 2.30 3.34
N GLY A 105 -8.23 3.62 3.36
CA GLY A 105 -8.09 4.45 4.55
C GLY A 105 -9.06 4.05 5.67
N LEU A 106 -10.33 3.79 5.33
CA LEU A 106 -11.34 3.33 6.27
C LEU A 106 -11.04 1.95 6.84
N VAL A 107 -10.55 1.02 6.01
CA VAL A 107 -10.13 -0.33 6.44
C VAL A 107 -8.99 -0.24 7.45
N LEU A 108 -7.99 0.60 7.20
CA LEU A 108 -6.90 0.82 8.16
C LEU A 108 -7.40 1.44 9.46
N LEU A 109 -8.34 2.39 9.38
CA LEU A 109 -8.96 2.98 10.57
C LEU A 109 -9.72 1.92 11.39
N GLU A 110 -10.53 1.08 10.75
CA GLU A 110 -11.29 0.02 11.41
C GLU A 110 -10.35 -1.02 12.07
N LEU A 111 -9.27 -1.40 11.38
CA LEU A 111 -8.25 -2.29 11.95
C LEU A 111 -7.60 -1.70 13.21
N ILE A 112 -7.28 -0.40 13.19
CA ILE A 112 -6.65 0.29 14.32
C ILE A 112 -7.66 0.52 15.45
N ALA A 113 -8.93 0.74 15.13
CA ALA A 113 -10.00 0.95 16.11
C ALA A 113 -10.38 -0.32 16.87
N ASP A 114 -10.17 -1.51 16.30
CA ASP A 114 -10.29 -2.78 17.01
C ASP A 114 -9.10 -2.97 17.97
N ILE A 115 -9.24 -2.40 19.18
CA ILE A 115 -8.21 -2.42 20.23
C ILE A 115 -7.83 -3.84 20.60
N ASP A 116 -8.80 -4.76 20.72
CA ASP A 116 -8.56 -6.14 21.12
C ASP A 116 -7.73 -6.90 20.07
N PHE A 117 -7.88 -6.54 18.80
CA PHE A 117 -7.10 -7.09 17.71
C PHE A 117 -5.73 -6.42 17.55
N ILE A 118 -5.68 -5.08 17.54
CA ILE A 118 -4.46 -4.33 17.20
C ILE A 118 -3.43 -4.35 18.35
N LYS A 119 -3.89 -4.34 19.61
CA LYS A 119 -3.02 -4.33 20.79
C LYS A 119 -2.05 -5.52 20.83
N PRO A 120 -2.49 -6.78 20.75
CA PRO A 120 -1.57 -7.91 20.73
C PRO A 120 -0.66 -7.91 19.50
N PHE A 121 -1.14 -7.41 18.35
CA PHE A 121 -0.32 -7.29 17.15
C PHE A 121 0.83 -6.28 17.34
N ILE A 122 0.54 -5.06 17.75
CA ILE A 122 1.54 -3.99 17.98
C ILE A 122 2.61 -4.45 18.97
N LYS A 123 2.20 -5.08 20.09
CA LYS A 123 3.15 -5.59 21.08
C LYS A 123 4.09 -6.68 20.53
N ARG A 124 3.68 -7.40 19.48
CA ARG A 124 4.45 -8.49 18.88
C ARG A 124 5.38 -8.04 17.76
N ILE A 125 5.03 -6.96 17.06
CA ILE A 125 5.83 -6.42 15.93
C ILE A 125 6.82 -5.36 16.35
N LEU A 126 6.71 -4.79 17.56
CA LEU A 126 7.63 -3.80 18.08
C LEU A 126 8.75 -4.42 18.93
N ILE A 127 9.95 -3.86 18.78
CA ILE A 127 11.10 -3.99 19.67
C ILE A 127 11.08 -2.79 20.62
N GLY A 128 11.12 -3.05 21.94
CA GLY A 128 11.07 -2.04 23.00
C GLY A 128 10.28 -2.53 24.22
N ASP A 129 10.17 -1.71 25.27
CA ASP A 129 9.35 -2.04 26.45
C ASP A 129 7.85 -1.83 26.16
N THR A 130 7.23 -2.85 25.55
CA THR A 130 5.81 -2.84 25.17
C THR A 130 4.85 -2.92 26.36
N SER A 131 5.36 -3.11 27.59
CA SER A 131 4.56 -3.01 28.82
C SER A 131 4.15 -1.58 29.13
N LYS A 132 4.90 -0.58 28.63
CA LYS A 132 4.64 0.85 28.83
C LYS A 132 3.61 1.45 27.88
N LEU A 133 3.16 0.69 26.87
CA LEU A 133 2.15 1.16 25.92
C LEU A 133 0.78 1.24 26.58
N ASN A 134 0.17 2.44 26.59
CA ASN A 134 -1.21 2.64 27.01
C ASN A 134 -2.10 2.86 25.78
N PHE A 135 -3.01 1.93 25.50
CA PHE A 135 -3.90 1.97 24.34
C PHE A 135 -5.14 2.87 24.53
N GLU A 136 -5.34 3.38 25.75
CA GLU A 136 -6.39 4.35 26.08
C GLU A 136 -5.91 5.80 25.95
N ASP A 137 -4.60 6.00 25.73
CA ASP A 137 -3.97 7.30 25.60
C ASP A 137 -4.04 7.81 24.15
N ASN A 138 -4.54 9.02 23.92
CA ASN A 138 -4.64 9.58 22.57
C ASN A 138 -3.27 9.67 21.85
N GLU A 139 -2.17 9.84 22.58
CA GLU A 139 -0.83 9.90 21.99
C GLU A 139 -0.36 8.56 21.39
N ILE A 140 -0.94 7.43 21.84
CA ILE A 140 -0.58 6.10 21.34
C ILE A 140 -0.97 5.93 19.87
N LEU A 141 -2.00 6.65 19.42
CA LEU A 141 -2.53 6.55 18.06
C LEU A 141 -1.47 6.91 17.02
N LYS A 142 -0.60 7.88 17.33
CA LYS A 142 0.50 8.26 16.45
C LYS A 142 1.48 7.11 16.25
N LEU A 143 1.92 6.50 17.35
CA LEU A 143 2.82 5.34 17.31
C LEU A 143 2.19 4.17 16.55
N ILE A 144 0.91 3.88 16.81
CA ILE A 144 0.21 2.78 16.14
C ILE A 144 0.11 3.04 14.64
N ARG A 145 -0.29 4.25 14.21
CA ARG A 145 -0.39 4.62 12.80
C ARG A 145 0.95 4.50 12.08
N GLU A 146 2.03 5.01 12.67
CA GLU A 146 3.38 4.94 12.11
C GLU A 146 3.86 3.48 12.01
N ALA A 147 3.72 2.69 13.09
CA ALA A 147 4.15 1.30 13.11
C ALA A 147 3.37 0.41 12.14
N VAL A 148 2.05 0.60 12.04
CA VAL A 148 1.19 -0.14 11.10
C VAL A 148 1.52 0.24 9.66
N SER A 149 1.71 1.53 9.36
CA SER A 149 2.05 1.98 8.00
C SER A 149 3.38 1.41 7.54
N ASP A 150 4.43 1.52 8.36
CA ASP A 150 5.75 0.95 8.06
C ASP A 150 5.69 -0.57 7.92
N PHE A 151 4.90 -1.23 8.75
CA PHE A 151 4.66 -2.67 8.66
C PHE A 151 4.06 -3.06 7.30
N PHE A 152 3.02 -2.38 6.82
CA PHE A 152 2.42 -2.68 5.50
C PHE A 152 3.38 -2.38 4.35
N ILE A 153 4.21 -1.34 4.47
CA ILE A 153 5.26 -1.03 3.49
C ILE A 153 6.27 -2.19 3.39
N ILE A 154 6.76 -2.65 4.54
CA ILE A 154 7.83 -3.65 4.62
C ILE A 154 7.33 -5.07 4.29
N THR A 155 6.11 -5.41 4.69
CA THR A 155 5.57 -6.77 4.55
C THR A 155 4.81 -7.02 3.24
N GLY A 156 4.50 -5.99 2.44
CA GLY A 156 3.77 -6.29 1.22
C GLY A 156 3.19 -5.19 0.35
N ARG A 157 3.54 -3.90 0.50
CA ARG A 157 3.38 -2.95 -0.62
C ARG A 157 4.46 -3.12 -1.72
N SER A 158 5.43 -4.03 -1.54
CA SER A 158 6.49 -4.29 -2.54
C SER A 158 6.03 -4.97 -3.85
N ARG A 159 4.72 -5.20 -4.06
CA ARG A 159 4.16 -5.59 -5.38
C ARG A 159 3.09 -4.63 -5.93
N PHE A 160 2.76 -3.54 -5.22
CA PHE A 160 1.74 -2.57 -5.67
C PHE A 160 2.27 -1.14 -5.82
N ILE A 161 3.48 -0.85 -5.33
CA ILE A 161 4.20 0.39 -5.65
C ILE A 161 5.47 0.03 -6.43
N SER A 162 5.27 -0.51 -7.63
CA SER A 162 6.24 -0.42 -8.73
C SER A 162 5.48 0.09 -9.95
N ALA A 163 4.96 1.32 -9.81
CA ALA A 163 4.42 2.13 -10.88
C ALA A 163 4.52 3.59 -10.42
N ALA A 164 5.76 4.05 -10.26
CA ALA A 164 6.15 5.44 -10.42
C ALA A 164 7.16 5.44 -11.56
#